data_AF-A0A4P5W7Z4-F1
#
_entry.id   AF-A0A4P5W7Z4-F1
#
_cell.length_a   1.000
_cell.length_b   1.000
_cell.length_c   1.000
_cell.angle_alpha   90.00
_cell.angle_beta   90.00
_cell.angle_gamma   90.00
#
_symmetry.space_group_name_H-M   'P 1'
#
loop_
_entity.id
_entity.type
_entity.pdbx_description
1 polymer ?
#
loop_
_entity_poly.entity_id
_entity_poly.type
_entity_poly.pdbx_seq_one_letter_code
_entity_poly.pdbx_strand_id
1 'polypeptide(L)'
;MIGLLAIPVSLVNLGCLIFVLTKLFPREGVGKGILGIICGLYTFIWGWQNKETEKLDTVMMVWSGCIVLNIIINVIARSSMS
;
A
#
# COMPACT_ATOMS: atom_id res chain seq x y z
N MET A 1 19.33 -12.65 -4.99
CA MET A 1 19.27 -11.69 -3.86
C MET A 1 18.04 -10.78 -3.84
N ILE A 2 17.15 -10.80 -4.85
CA ILE A 2 15.94 -9.95 -4.87
C ILE A 2 14.79 -10.53 -4.03
N GLY A 3 14.69 -11.87 -3.95
CA GLY A 3 13.66 -12.55 -3.16
C GLY A 3 13.73 -12.31 -1.64
N LEU A 4 14.92 -12.06 -1.09
CA LEU A 4 15.07 -11.79 0.35
C LEU A 4 14.58 -10.38 0.73
N LEU A 5 14.71 -9.40 -0.18
CA LEU A 5 14.20 -8.03 -0.02
C LEU A 5 12.71 -7.93 -0.36
N ALA A 6 12.17 -8.84 -1.17
CA ALA A 6 10.75 -8.86 -1.51
C ALA A 6 9.84 -9.20 -0.32
N ILE A 7 10.31 -10.02 0.62
CA ILE A 7 9.56 -10.43 1.82
C ILE A 7 9.20 -9.22 2.71
N PRO A 8 10.15 -8.40 3.20
CA PRO A 8 9.82 -7.26 4.05
C PRO A 8 8.98 -6.21 3.33
N VAL A 9 9.22 -5.96 2.03
CA VAL A 9 8.41 -4.99 1.27
C VAL A 9 6.97 -5.46 1.11
N SER A 10 6.74 -6.76 0.90
CA SER A 10 5.39 -7.33 0.83
C SER A 10 4.65 -7.26 2.16
N LEU A 11 5.35 -7.49 3.28
CA LEU A 11 4.79 -7.37 4.63
C LEU A 11 4.42 -5.93 4.98
N VAL A 12 5.27 -4.97 4.66
CA VAL A 12 4.97 -3.54 4.87
C VAL A 12 3.79 -3.12 4.01
N ASN A 13 3.75 -3.53 2.74
CA ASN A 13 2.64 -3.22 1.84
C ASN A 13 1.30 -3.80 2.34
N LEU A 14 1.30 -5.04 2.82
CA LEU A 14 0.11 -5.68 3.38
C LEU A 14 -0.30 -5.04 4.72
N GLY A 15 0.67 -4.70 5.57
CA GLY A 15 0.45 -4.01 6.84
C GLY A 15 -0.16 -2.62 6.64
N CYS A 16 0.36 -1.82 5.71
CA CYS A 16 -0.22 -0.53 5.34
C CYS A 16 -1.65 -0.68 4.82
N LEU A 17 -1.91 -1.67 3.96
CA LEU A 17 -3.24 -1.95 3.44
C LEU A 17 -4.23 -2.32 4.56
N ILE A 18 -3.87 -3.23 5.46
CA ILE A 18 -4.72 -3.61 6.59
C ILE A 18 -4.93 -2.41 7.53
N PHE A 19 -3.90 -1.61 7.81
CA PHE A 19 -4.03 -0.42 8.66
C PHE A 19 -5.04 0.58 8.08
N VAL A 20 -4.96 0.88 6.78
CA VAL A 20 -5.93 1.77 6.11
C VAL A 20 -7.33 1.15 6.09
N LEU A 21 -7.44 -0.17 5.90
CA LEU A 21 -8.72 -0.88 5.98
C LEU A 21 -9.38 -0.75 7.35
N THR A 22 -8.61 -0.85 8.45
CA THR A 22 -9.17 -0.66 9.81
C THR A 22 -9.76 0.74 10.03
N LYS A 23 -9.31 1.75 9.27
CA LYS A 23 -9.88 3.10 9.26
C LYS A 23 -11.03 3.27 8.26
N LEU A 24 -10.99 2.54 7.15
CA LEU A 24 -12.02 2.54 6.12
C LEU A 24 -13.34 1.94 6.61
N PHE A 25 -13.30 0.77 7.25
CA PHE A 25 -14.49 0.06 7.74
C PHE A 25 -15.40 0.90 8.64
N PRO A 26 -14.90 1.59 9.69
CA PRO A 26 -15.76 2.39 10.56
C PRO A 26 -16.29 3.68 9.91
N ARG A 27 -15.68 4.16 8.82
CA ARG A 27 -15.99 5.47 8.23
C ARG A 27 -16.89 5.40 6.99
N GLU A 28 -16.63 4.45 6.10
CA GLU A 28 -17.38 4.23 4.85
C GLU A 28 -18.32 3.02 4.91
N GLY A 29 -18.21 2.21 5.96
CA GLY A 29 -19.00 0.99 6.15
C GLY A 29 -18.46 -0.23 5.40
N VAL A 30 -19.07 -1.38 5.67
CA VAL A 30 -18.61 -2.71 5.22
C VAL A 30 -18.59 -2.84 3.69
N GLY A 31 -19.53 -2.21 2.99
CA GLY A 31 -19.63 -2.31 1.52
C GLY A 31 -18.41 -1.75 0.79
N LYS A 32 -17.94 -0.56 1.18
CA LYS A 32 -16.70 0.01 0.62
C LYS A 32 -15.45 -0.62 1.21
N GLY A 33 -15.54 -1.18 2.43
CA GLY A 33 -14.50 -2.03 3.01
C GLY A 33 -14.18 -3.26 2.17
N ILE A 34 -15.21 -3.98 1.71
CA ILE A 34 -15.05 -5.15 0.82
C ILE A 34 -14.47 -4.75 -0.54
N LEU A 35 -14.91 -3.62 -1.10
CA LEU A 35 -14.29 -3.06 -2.32
C LEU A 35 -12.82 -2.72 -2.11
N GLY A 36 -12.44 -2.26 -0.92
CA GLY A 36 -11.03 -2.03 -0.57
C GLY A 36 -10.19 -3.30 -0.44
N ILE A 37 -10.79 -4.40 -0.01
CA ILE A 37 -10.12 -5.71 0.06
C ILE A 37 -9.94 -6.30 -1.35
N ILE A 38 -10.97 -6.22 -2.18
CA ILE A 38 -10.95 -6.73 -3.56
C ILE A 38 -10.08 -5.84 -4.46
N CYS A 39 -10.08 -4.53 -4.21
CA CYS A 39 -9.35 -3.53 -4.97
C CYS A 39 -8.41 -2.74 -4.05
N GLY A 40 -7.17 -3.21 -3.91
CA GLY A 40 -6.14 -2.52 -3.11
C GLY A 40 -5.87 -1.08 -3.57
N LEU A 41 -6.07 -0.78 -4.86
CA LEU A 41 -6.00 0.58 -5.40
C LEU A 41 -7.10 1.50 -4.84
N TYR A 42 -8.31 0.98 -4.62
CA TYR A 42 -9.39 1.76 -4.01
C TYR A 42 -9.02 2.19 -2.59
N THR A 43 -8.52 1.25 -1.77
CA THR A 43 -8.03 1.52 -0.41
C THR A 43 -6.90 2.54 -0.41
N PHE A 44 -6.02 2.45 -1.40
CA PHE A 44 -4.90 3.38 -1.54
C PHE A 44 -5.38 4.81 -1.87
N ILE A 45 -6.28 4.97 -2.84
CA ILE A 45 -6.84 6.27 -3.22
C ILE A 45 -7.62 6.86 -2.06
N TRP A 46 -8.45 6.07 -1.39
CA TRP A 46 -9.24 6.51 -0.24
C TRP A 46 -8.35 6.95 0.93
N GLY A 47 -7.27 6.21 1.21
CA GLY A 47 -6.31 6.54 2.25
C GLY A 47 -5.60 7.87 1.97
N TRP A 48 -5.31 8.17 0.69
CA TRP A 48 -4.75 9.46 0.28
C TRP A 48 -5.77 10.60 0.41
N GLN A 49 -7.03 10.35 0.07
CA GLN A 49 -8.10 11.34 0.22
C GLN A 49 -8.41 11.69 1.68
N ASN A 50 -8.29 10.72 2.60
CA ASN A 50 -8.59 10.92 4.03
C ASN A 50 -7.33 11.04 4.89
N LYS A 51 -6.16 11.28 4.28
CA LYS A 51 -4.87 11.26 4.99
C LYS A 51 -4.80 12.26 6.16
N GLU A 52 -5.30 13.48 5.94
CA GLU A 52 -5.26 14.55 6.95
C GLU A 52 -6.30 14.30 8.05
N THR A 53 -7.46 13.72 7.71
CA THR A 53 -8.52 13.48 8.69
C THR A 53 -8.21 12.31 9.61
N GLU A 54 -7.61 11.24 9.08
CA GLU A 54 -7.31 10.02 9.83
C GLU A 54 -5.84 9.93 10.28
N LYS A 55 -5.05 10.99 10.06
CA LYS A 55 -3.60 11.05 10.33
C LYS A 55 -2.84 9.89 9.66
N LEU A 56 -3.25 9.54 8.44
CA LEU A 56 -2.65 8.49 7.64
C LEU A 56 -1.47 9.00 6.81
N ASP A 57 -1.10 10.28 6.89
CA ASP A 57 -0.02 10.88 6.08
C ASP A 57 1.27 10.07 6.09
N THR A 58 1.77 9.70 7.29
CA THR A 58 2.99 8.91 7.42
C THR A 58 2.81 7.51 6.83
N VAL A 59 1.66 6.88 7.05
CA VAL A 59 1.38 5.52 6.56
C VAL A 59 1.27 5.52 5.03
N MET A 60 0.55 6.47 4.45
CA MET A 60 0.39 6.62 3.01
C MET A 60 1.70 6.99 2.32
N MET A 61 2.54 7.83 2.93
CA MET A 61 3.89 8.13 2.43
C MET A 61 4.78 6.88 2.42
N VAL A 62 4.82 6.13 3.53
CA VAL A 62 5.60 4.89 3.61
C VAL A 62 5.09 3.87 2.60
N TRP A 63 3.77 3.74 2.46
CA TRP A 63 3.15 2.80 1.54
C TRP A 63 3.47 3.15 0.08
N SER A 64 3.34 4.43 -0.29
CA SER A 64 3.71 4.94 -1.62
C SER A 64 5.20 4.76 -1.90
N GLY A 65 6.05 5.08 -0.92
CA GLY A 65 7.50 4.90 -1.01
C GLY A 65 7.89 3.44 -1.22
N CYS A 66 7.24 2.50 -0.53
CA CYS A 66 7.45 1.06 -0.75
C CYS A 66 7.06 0.63 -2.17
N ILE A 67 5.91 1.10 -2.68
CA ILE A 67 5.47 0.77 -4.05
C ILE A 67 6.49 1.29 -5.06
N VAL A 68 6.90 2.57 -4.96
CA VAL A 68 7.86 3.19 -5.88
C VAL A 68 9.22 2.51 -5.81
N LEU A 69 9.73 2.23 -4.60
CA LEU A 69 11.00 1.53 -4.43
C LEU A 69 10.96 0.13 -5.05
N ASN A 70 9.84 -0.59 -4.91
CA ASN A 70 9.67 -1.92 -5.49
C ASN A 70 9.63 -1.88 -7.03
N ILE A 71 9.00 -0.84 -7.60
CA ILE A 71 9.03 -0.58 -9.04
C ILE A 71 10.46 -0.31 -9.52
N ILE A 72 11.19 0.58 -8.85
CA ILE A 72 12.59 0.92 -9.20
C ILE A 72 13.47 -0.32 -9.14
N ILE A 73 13.40 -1.10 -8.07
CA ILE A 73 14.16 -2.34 -7.91
C ILE A 73 13.82 -3.33 -9.04
N ASN A 74 12.54 -3.49 -9.39
CA ASN A 74 12.12 -4.37 -10.49
C ASN A 74 12.61 -3.88 -11.85
N VAL A 75 12.57 -2.58 -12.11
CA VAL A 75 13.06 -1.99 -13.37
C VAL A 75 14.56 -2.17 -13.51
N ILE A 76 15.33 -1.85 -12.45
CA ILE A 76 16.79 -2.03 -12.43
C ILE A 76 17.15 -3.52 -12.58
N ALA A 77 16.48 -4.40 -11.83
CA ALA A 77 16.69 -5.84 -11.92
C ALA A 77 16.40 -6.41 -13.31
N ARG A 78 15.35 -5.93 -13.99
CA ARG A 78 15.06 -6.30 -15.38
C ARG A 78 16.12 -5.76 -16.34
N SER A 79 16.59 -4.52 -16.13
CA SER A 79 17.63 -3.90 -16.98
C SER A 79 19.00 -4.54 -16.82
N SER A 80 19.33 -5.13 -15.66
CA SER A 80 20.60 -5.85 -15.46
C SER A 80 20.56 -7.30 -15.97
N MET A 81 19.41 -7.76 -16.49
CA MET A 81 19.19 -9.13 -16.97
C MET A 81 19.04 -9.21 -18.50
N SER A 82 19.15 -8.08 -19.21
CA SER A 82 19.32 -7.99 -20.67
C SER A 82 20.77 -7.74 -21.05
#